data_AF-A0A7J4EBP6-F1
#
_entry.id   AF-A0A7J4EBP6-F1
#
_cell.length_a   1.000
_cell.length_b   1.000
_cell.length_c   1.000
_cell.angle_alpha   90.00
_cell.angle_beta   90.00
_cell.angle_gamma   90.00
#
_symmetry.space_group_name_H-M   'P 1'
#
loop_
_entity.id
_entity.type
_entity.pdbx_description
1 polymer ?
#
loop_
_entity_poly.entity_id
_entity_poly.type
_entity_poly.pdbx_seq_one_letter_code
_entity_poly.pdbx_strand_id
1 'polypeptide(L)'
;MKKMRGAIYGRQKWDTLDGILELLRDSHWHPVKEIEAVIWLPEKELAFILRFFADFNLINYVGEKSRVKITPSGLSVLRLPSE
;
A
#
# COMPACT_ATOMS: atom_id res chain seq x y z
N MET A 1 17.19 -19.61 -14.90
CA MET A 1 18.31 -19.41 -13.95
C MET A 1 18.56 -17.91 -13.76
N LYS A 2 18.59 -17.47 -12.50
CA LYS A 2 19.19 -16.26 -11.91
C LYS A 2 19.49 -15.05 -12.81
N LYS A 3 18.90 -13.90 -12.44
CA LYS A 3 19.71 -12.72 -12.08
C LYS A 3 19.22 -12.17 -10.74
N MET A 4 20.03 -12.37 -9.71
CA MET A 4 19.96 -11.60 -8.47
C MET A 4 20.35 -10.15 -8.78
N ARG A 5 19.61 -9.19 -8.20
CA ARG A 5 20.18 -7.89 -7.86
C ARG A 5 19.85 -7.61 -6.40
N GLY A 6 20.85 -7.80 -5.55
CA GLY A 6 20.86 -7.24 -4.22
C GLY A 6 21.10 -5.72 -4.28
N ALA A 7 20.74 -5.09 -3.16
CA ALA A 7 20.93 -3.68 -2.80
C ALA A 7 19.98 -2.66 -3.46
N ILE A 8 18.75 -2.54 -2.93
CA ILE A 8 17.98 -1.27 -3.01
C ILE A 8 17.29 -1.04 -1.65
N TYR A 9 18.06 -0.84 -0.58
CA TYR A 9 17.53 -0.72 0.79
C TYR A 9 16.83 0.62 1.11
N GLY A 10 16.76 1.57 0.17
CA GLY A 10 16.12 2.89 0.38
C GLY A 10 15.01 3.27 -0.60
N ARG A 11 15.17 2.96 -1.91
CA ARG A 11 14.21 3.37 -2.95
C ARG A 11 12.98 2.46 -3.05
N GLN A 12 13.16 1.14 -2.94
CA GLN A 12 12.06 0.16 -2.99
C GLN A 12 11.00 0.35 -1.91
N LYS A 13 11.37 0.92 -0.76
CA LYS A 13 10.48 1.05 0.38
C LYS A 13 9.39 2.11 0.13
N TRP A 14 9.74 3.21 -0.54
CA TRP A 14 8.79 4.25 -0.96
C TRP A 14 7.95 3.80 -2.16
N ASP A 15 8.58 3.13 -3.14
CA ASP A 15 7.86 2.52 -4.28
C ASP A 15 6.76 1.56 -3.81
N THR A 16 6.97 0.89 -2.67
CA THR A 16 6.00 -0.06 -2.10
C THR A 16 4.84 0.66 -1.38
N LEU A 17 5.11 1.75 -0.66
CA LEU A 17 4.07 2.54 0.01
C LEU A 17 3.18 3.27 -1.01
N ASP A 18 3.80 3.93 -1.98
CA ASP A 18 3.11 4.60 -3.07
C ASP A 18 2.36 3.58 -3.93
N GLY A 19 2.96 2.40 -4.17
CA GLY A 19 2.33 1.30 -4.87
C GLY A 19 1.05 0.79 -4.21
N ILE A 20 1.02 0.65 -2.88
CA ILE A 20 -0.21 0.27 -2.15
C ILE A 20 -1.30 1.34 -2.34
N LEU A 21 -0.95 2.62 -2.21
CA LEU A 21 -1.93 3.71 -2.34
C LEU A 21 -2.44 3.82 -3.79
N GLU A 22 -1.57 3.67 -4.80
CA GLU A 22 -1.95 3.69 -6.21
C GLU A 22 -2.89 2.53 -6.58
N LEU A 23 -2.71 1.34 -6.00
CA LEU A 23 -3.67 0.23 -6.20
C LEU A 23 -5.08 0.58 -5.72
N LEU A 24 -5.19 1.46 -4.72
CA LEU A 24 -6.45 1.89 -4.14
C LEU A 24 -7.01 3.18 -4.78
N ARG A 25 -6.32 3.73 -5.80
CA ARG A 25 -6.64 5.03 -6.40
C ARG A 25 -8.05 5.11 -6.97
N ASP A 26 -8.62 3.99 -7.39
CA ASP A 26 -9.99 3.91 -7.90
C ASP A 26 -11.06 4.21 -6.83
N SER A 27 -10.66 4.35 -5.56
CA SER A 27 -11.54 4.63 -4.43
C SER A 27 -12.62 3.57 -4.21
N HIS A 28 -12.39 2.34 -4.67
CA HIS A 28 -13.22 1.18 -4.35
C HIS A 28 -12.69 0.40 -3.14
N TRP A 29 -13.51 -0.55 -2.68
CA TRP A 29 -13.14 -1.46 -1.60
C TRP A 29 -12.44 -2.70 -2.15
N HIS A 30 -11.17 -2.84 -1.83
CA HIS A 30 -10.33 -3.97 -2.24
C HIS A 30 -10.14 -4.94 -1.08
N PRO A 31 -10.18 -6.26 -1.32
CA PRO A 31 -9.74 -7.23 -0.33
C PRO A 31 -8.22 -7.15 -0.16
N VAL A 32 -7.72 -7.29 1.08
CA VAL A 32 -6.29 -7.25 1.39
C VAL A 32 -5.50 -8.29 0.58
N LYS A 33 -6.10 -9.46 0.32
CA LYS A 33 -5.48 -10.52 -0.49
C LYS A 33 -5.12 -10.09 -1.92
N GLU A 34 -5.88 -9.18 -2.53
CA GLU A 34 -5.54 -8.66 -3.86
C GLU A 34 -4.27 -7.80 -3.80
N ILE A 35 -4.10 -7.05 -2.71
CA ILE A 35 -2.90 -6.24 -2.47
C ILE A 35 -1.70 -7.13 -2.21
N GLU A 36 -1.84 -8.19 -1.40
CA GLU A 36 -0.80 -9.20 -1.15
C GLU A 36 -0.34 -9.89 -2.44
N ALA A 37 -1.26 -10.16 -3.37
CA ALA A 37 -0.93 -10.82 -4.62
C ALA A 37 -0.09 -9.92 -5.55
N VAL A 38 -0.31 -8.61 -5.51
CA VAL A 38 0.41 -7.63 -6.33
C VAL A 38 1.72 -7.23 -5.66
N ILE A 39 1.68 -7.00 -4.36
CA ILE A 39 2.76 -6.45 -3.58
C ILE A 39 3.36 -7.61 -2.82
N TRP A 40 4.49 -8.12 -3.32
CA TRP A 40 5.21 -9.29 -2.82
C TRP A 40 5.84 -9.04 -1.44
N LEU A 41 5.01 -8.68 -0.47
CA LEU A 41 5.34 -8.45 0.92
C LEU A 41 4.79 -9.58 1.80
N PRO A 42 5.47 -9.91 2.91
CA PRO A 42 4.89 -10.77 3.93
C PRO A 42 3.59 -10.16 4.50
N GLU A 43 2.59 -10.99 4.78
CA GLU A 43 1.29 -10.59 5.35
C GLU A 43 1.45 -9.67 6.57
N LYS A 44 2.37 -10.00 7.48
CA LYS A 44 2.63 -9.20 8.69
C LYS A 44 3.16 -7.80 8.38
N GLU A 45 3.99 -7.66 7.34
CA GLU A 45 4.51 -6.35 6.93
C GLU A 45 3.43 -5.52 6.25
N LEU A 46 2.63 -6.13 5.38
CA LEU A 46 1.48 -5.45 4.77
C LEU A 46 0.48 -4.99 5.83
N ALA A 47 0.15 -5.85 6.80
CA ALA A 47 -0.75 -5.48 7.90
C ALA A 47 -0.22 -4.27 8.70
N PHE A 48 1.10 -4.20 8.93
CA PHE A 48 1.71 -3.05 9.58
C PHE A 48 1.57 -1.77 8.75
N ILE A 49 1.79 -1.86 7.43
CA ILE A 49 1.65 -0.71 6.53
C ILE A 49 0.19 -0.24 6.43
N LEU A 50 -0.76 -1.16 6.28
CA LEU A 50 -2.18 -0.82 6.23
C LEU A 50 -2.64 -0.16 7.55
N ARG A 51 -2.15 -0.66 8.69
CA ARG A 51 -2.44 -0.03 9.97
C ARG A 51 -1.83 1.37 10.06
N PHE A 52 -0.58 1.54 9.64
CA PHE A 52 0.05 2.85 9.54
C PHE A 52 -0.78 3.82 8.68
N PHE A 53 -1.20 3.43 7.47
CA PHE A 53 -2.04 4.28 6.63
C PHE A 53 -3.40 4.61 7.26
N ALA A 54 -4.00 3.68 8.00
CA ALA A 54 -5.24 3.93 8.72
C ALA A 54 -5.04 4.94 9.87
N ASP A 55 -3.93 4.83 10.61
CA ASP A 55 -3.58 5.76 11.70
C ASP A 55 -3.40 7.21 11.18
N PHE A 56 -2.92 7.37 9.94
CA PHE A 56 -2.81 8.67 9.25
C PHE A 56 -4.06 9.05 8.42
N ASN A 57 -5.16 8.31 8.56
CA ASN A 57 -6.42 8.54 7.85
C ASN A 57 -6.27 8.56 6.31
N LEU A 58 -5.29 7.84 5.77
CA LEU A 58 -5.07 7.70 4.32
C LEU A 58 -5.96 6.61 3.72
N ILE A 59 -6.32 5.61 4.51
CA ILE A 59 -7.22 4.53 4.12
C ILE A 59 -8.28 4.26 5.20
N ASN A 60 -9.41 3.71 4.79
CA ASN A 60 -10.33 3.01 5.66
C ASN A 60 -10.01 1.52 5.62
N TYR A 61 -9.85 0.89 6.78
CA TYR A 61 -9.60 -0.54 6.92
C TYR A 61 -10.69 -1.20 7.75
N VAL A 62 -11.34 -2.23 7.19
CA VAL A 62 -12.37 -3.02 7.88
C VAL A 62 -11.79 -4.39 8.19
N GLY A 63 -11.26 -4.55 9.41
CA GLY A 63 -10.55 -5.75 9.86
C GLY A 63 -11.36 -7.04 9.75
N GLU A 64 -12.65 -7.03 10.09
CA GLU A 64 -13.51 -8.22 10.02
C GLU A 64 -13.72 -8.75 8.59
N LYS A 65 -13.65 -7.87 7.60
CA LYS A 65 -13.85 -8.22 6.19
C LYS A 65 -12.52 -8.29 5.41
N SER A 66 -11.41 -7.94 6.06
CA SER A 66 -10.11 -7.71 5.43
C SER A 66 -10.23 -6.90 4.14
N ARG A 67 -10.92 -5.76 4.20
CA ARG A 67 -11.08 -4.84 3.06
C ARG A 67 -10.52 -3.48 3.38
N VAL A 68 -9.99 -2.84 2.36
CA VAL A 68 -9.39 -1.52 2.43
C VAL A 68 -9.86 -0.64 1.28
N LYS A 69 -9.96 0.66 1.53
CA LYS A 69 -10.30 1.67 0.56
C LYS A 69 -9.54 2.95 0.88
N ILE A 70 -9.01 3.65 -0.13
CA ILE A 70 -8.38 4.96 0.08
C ILE A 70 -9.41 6.01 0.54
N THR A 71 -9.00 6.89 1.44
CA THR A 71 -9.80 8.07 1.83
C THR A 71 -9.56 9.21 0.84
N PRO A 72 -10.40 10.27 0.86
CA PRO A 72 -10.09 11.50 0.14
C PRO A 72 -8.72 12.09 0.52
N SER A 73 -8.32 11.97 1.79
CA SER A 73 -7.00 12.41 2.28
C SER A 73 -5.87 11.60 1.68
N GLY A 74 -5.97 10.26 1.66
CA GLY A 74 -4.97 9.41 1.01
C GLY A 74 -4.86 9.69 -0.49
N LEU A 75 -5.99 9.92 -1.17
CA LEU A 75 -6.00 10.27 -2.58
C LEU A 75 -5.33 11.63 -2.86
N SER A 76 -5.41 12.57 -1.91
CA SER A 76 -4.74 13.86 -2.03
C SER A 76 -3.22 13.74 -1.98
N VAL A 77 -2.69 12.79 -1.20
CA VAL A 77 -1.24 12.51 -1.11
C VAL A 77 -0.69 12.07 -2.46
N LEU A 78 -1.41 11.20 -3.18
CA LEU A 78 -1.02 10.74 -4.53
C LEU A 78 -0.98 11.86 -5.59
N ARG A 79 -1.61 13.01 -5.32
CA ARG A 79 -1.67 14.15 -6.25
C ARG A 79 -0.59 15.20 -5.97
N LEU A 80 0.17 15.04 -4.90
CA LEU A 80 1.26 15.96 -4.58
C LEU A 80 2.39 15.77 -5.60
N PRO A 81 2.97 16.85 -6.13
CA PRO A 81 4.13 16.74 -7.00
C PRO A 81 5.29 16.12 -6.23
N SER A 82 5.96 15.13 -6.83
CA SER A 82 7.24 14.62 -6.33
C SER A 82 8.32 15.67 -6.57
N GLU A 83 9.08 16.04 -5.53
CA GLU A 83 10.26 16.91 -5.65
C GLU A 83 11.37 16.30 -6.52
#